data_AF-A0A1R1SPN6-F1
#
_entry.id   AF-A0A1R1SPN6-F1
#
_cell.length_a   1.000
_cell.length_b   1.000
_cell.length_c   1.000
_cell.angle_alpha   90.00
_cell.angle_beta   90.00
_cell.angle_gamma   90.00
#
_symmetry.space_group_name_H-M   'P 1'
#
loop_
_entity.id
_entity.type
_entity.pdbx_description
1 polymer ?
#
loop_
_entity_poly.entity_id
_entity_poly.type
_entity_poly.pdbx_seq_one_letter_code
_entity_poly.pdbx_strand_id
1 'polypeptide(L)'
;MQSGFVVADDATVRIVRDGKGGGREKGEQAVIVGLIVASEVGFWVVLLGGLCVRYLLRRPRAGAALLACVPLLDLVLLVATVIDLRRGAEPSTAHGLAAVYLGFSVVYGHYMIKWADGRFAHRFAGGPPPVKPPKYGAARARHEWRLWLMTLLAAAIAVAVLQVCVWLIGDADRSDPMVGWQRQMLMVVGIHLLIAVSYTVWPSKDKKRAEAGDRGRARPLTKP
;
A
#
# COMPACT_ATOMS: atom_id res chain seq x y z
N MET A 1 18.19 41.92 52.91
CA MET A 1 18.51 42.35 51.53
C MET A 1 19.14 41.20 50.71
N GLN A 2 18.49 40.04 50.58
CA GLN A 2 19.04 38.89 49.81
C GLN A 2 18.03 38.22 48.85
N SER A 3 16.77 38.63 48.86
CA SER A 3 15.69 38.02 48.06
C SER A 3 15.69 38.45 46.58
N GLY A 4 16.37 39.55 46.22
CA GLY A 4 16.42 40.04 44.83
C GLY A 4 17.41 39.30 43.93
N PHE A 5 18.51 38.79 44.48
CA PHE A 5 19.57 38.13 43.69
C PHE A 5 19.15 36.72 43.25
N VAL A 6 18.42 35.99 44.10
CA VAL A 6 17.94 34.63 43.79
C VAL A 6 16.89 34.63 42.67
N VAL A 7 15.98 35.61 42.64
CA VAL A 7 14.92 35.68 41.63
C VAL A 7 15.47 36.03 40.23
N ALA A 8 16.49 36.89 40.16
CA ALA A 8 17.11 37.27 38.88
C ALA A 8 17.91 36.11 38.27
N ASP A 9 18.62 35.33 39.10
CA ASP A 9 19.38 34.16 38.66
C ASP A 9 18.43 33.07 38.12
N ASP A 10 17.33 32.78 38.84
CA ASP A 10 16.30 31.82 38.41
C ASP A 10 15.62 32.21 37.09
N ALA A 11 15.32 33.51 36.90
CA ALA A 11 14.73 34.00 35.66
C ALA A 11 15.71 33.86 34.48
N THR A 12 16.99 34.13 34.72
CA THR A 12 18.04 34.01 33.70
C THR A 12 18.27 32.55 33.31
N VAL A 13 18.29 31.63 34.30
CA VAL A 13 18.40 30.18 34.07
C VAL A 13 17.20 29.65 33.28
N ARG A 14 15.98 30.12 33.56
CA ARG A 14 14.78 29.73 32.79
C ARG A 14 14.82 30.23 31.35
N ILE A 15 15.20 31.49 31.11
CA ILE A 15 15.29 32.05 29.74
C ILE A 15 16.37 31.32 28.92
N VAL A 16 17.51 31.00 29.53
CA VAL A 16 18.58 30.23 28.87
C VAL A 16 18.15 28.79 28.61
N ARG A 17 17.41 28.16 29.53
CA ARG A 17 16.88 26.80 29.38
C ARG A 17 15.81 26.72 28.29
N ASP A 18 14.88 27.67 28.25
CA ASP A 18 13.82 27.75 27.23
C ASP A 18 14.38 28.11 25.85
N GLY A 19 15.36 29.03 25.77
CA GLY A 19 16.04 29.36 24.52
C GLY A 19 16.87 28.21 23.95
N LYS A 20 17.53 27.41 24.81
CA LYS A 20 18.32 26.24 24.41
C LYS A 20 17.45 25.02 24.10
N GLY A 21 16.29 24.90 24.76
CA GLY A 21 15.27 23.88 24.49
C GLY A 21 14.59 24.10 23.14
N GLY A 22 14.10 25.32 22.89
CA GLY A 22 13.44 25.67 21.62
C GLY A 22 14.37 25.63 20.41
N GLY A 23 15.67 25.91 20.57
CA GLY A 23 16.66 25.77 19.50
C GLY A 23 16.96 24.31 19.12
N ARG A 24 17.01 23.41 20.12
CA ARG A 24 17.17 21.97 19.89
C ARG A 24 15.92 21.35 19.28
N GLU A 25 14.74 21.68 19.81
CA GLU A 25 13.47 21.21 19.24
C GLU A 25 13.28 21.68 17.80
N LYS A 26 13.59 22.94 17.48
CA LYS A 26 13.55 23.42 16.09
C LYS A 26 14.57 22.71 15.20
N GLY A 27 15.76 22.44 15.71
CA GLY A 27 16.79 21.66 14.99
C GLY A 27 16.34 20.22 14.71
N GLU A 28 15.75 19.55 15.70
CA GLU A 28 15.23 18.19 15.57
C GLU A 28 14.03 18.12 14.63
N GLN A 29 13.08 19.06 14.72
CA GLN A 29 11.97 19.17 13.78
C GLN A 29 12.45 19.44 12.35
N ALA A 30 13.45 20.30 12.15
CA ALA A 30 14.01 20.56 10.82
C ALA A 30 14.67 19.31 10.22
N VAL A 31 15.33 18.48 11.03
CA VAL A 31 15.93 17.22 10.57
C VAL A 31 14.86 16.20 10.17
N ILE A 32 13.78 16.07 10.95
CA ILE A 32 12.67 15.14 10.65
C ILE A 32 11.92 15.57 9.39
N VAL A 33 11.56 16.85 9.29
CA VAL A 33 10.91 17.40 8.09
C VAL A 33 11.81 17.23 6.86
N GLY A 34 13.11 17.50 7.00
CA GLY A 34 14.09 17.27 5.95
C GLY A 34 14.14 15.81 5.49
N LEU A 35 14.05 14.85 6.41
CA LEU A 35 14.07 13.43 6.11
C LEU A 35 12.79 12.96 5.42
N ILE A 36 11.63 13.47 5.82
CA ILE A 36 10.34 13.20 5.15
C ILE A 36 10.37 13.75 3.73
N VAL A 37 10.78 15.02 3.56
CA VAL A 37 10.85 15.65 2.24
C VAL A 37 11.86 14.95 1.34
N ALA A 38 13.04 14.58 1.85
CA ALA A 38 14.02 13.83 1.09
C ALA A 38 13.51 12.43 0.69
N SER A 39 12.75 11.77 1.58
CA SER A 39 12.11 10.49 1.30
C SER A 39 11.03 10.62 0.22
N GLU A 40 10.20 11.65 0.30
CA GLU A 40 9.17 11.95 -0.69
C GLU A 40 9.80 12.22 -2.07
N VAL A 41 10.82 13.08 -2.13
CA VAL A 41 11.53 13.39 -3.38
C VAL A 41 12.24 12.15 -3.94
N GLY A 42 12.92 11.38 -3.09
CA GLY A 42 13.60 10.15 -3.50
C GLY A 42 12.64 9.11 -4.06
N PHE A 43 11.46 8.96 -3.43
CA PHE A 43 10.38 8.13 -3.92
C PHE A 43 9.92 8.56 -5.31
N TRP A 44 9.63 9.85 -5.53
CA TRP A 44 9.18 10.34 -6.83
C TRP A 44 10.25 10.16 -7.92
N VAL A 45 11.52 10.38 -7.58
CA VAL A 45 12.64 10.18 -8.51
C VAL A 45 12.76 8.71 -8.93
N VAL A 46 12.71 7.78 -7.96
CA VAL A 46 12.79 6.34 -8.24
C VAL A 46 11.58 5.84 -9.03
N LEU A 47 10.38 6.27 -8.64
CA LEU A 47 9.13 5.88 -9.30
C LEU A 47 9.11 6.36 -10.75
N LEU A 48 9.27 7.67 -10.98
CA LEU A 48 9.26 8.27 -12.31
C LEU A 48 10.43 7.74 -13.15
N GLY A 49 11.62 7.62 -12.57
CA GLY A 49 12.79 7.04 -13.23
C GLY A 49 12.55 5.61 -13.69
N GLY A 50 12.00 4.76 -12.83
CA GLY A 50 11.65 3.38 -13.17
C GLY A 50 10.63 3.28 -14.30
N LEU A 51 9.59 4.12 -14.27
CA LEU A 51 8.59 4.25 -15.35
C LEU A 51 9.22 4.72 -16.67
N CYS A 52 10.06 5.75 -16.64
CA CYS A 52 10.76 6.26 -17.83
C CYS A 52 11.68 5.19 -18.45
N VAL A 53 12.46 4.49 -17.63
CA VAL A 53 13.33 3.40 -18.11
C VAL A 53 12.52 2.26 -18.70
N ARG A 54 11.38 1.93 -18.07
CA ARG A 54 10.50 0.85 -18.52
C ARG A 54 9.86 1.15 -19.88
N TYR A 55 9.23 2.31 -20.02
CA TYR A 55 8.35 2.61 -21.15
C TYR A 55 9.01 3.48 -22.23
N LEU A 56 9.83 4.45 -21.84
CA LEU A 56 10.47 5.37 -22.79
C LEU A 56 11.74 4.76 -23.39
N LEU A 57 12.59 4.18 -22.54
CA LEU A 57 13.82 3.48 -22.96
C LEU A 57 13.56 2.03 -23.38
N ARG A 58 12.32 1.52 -23.22
CA ARG A 58 11.90 0.14 -23.56
C ARG A 58 12.80 -0.94 -22.93
N ARG A 59 13.30 -0.69 -21.71
CA ARG A 59 14.13 -1.63 -20.93
C ARG A 59 13.33 -2.18 -19.75
N PRO A 60 12.41 -3.13 -19.98
CA PRO A 60 11.44 -3.56 -18.96
C PRO A 60 12.08 -4.22 -17.73
N ARG A 61 13.24 -4.86 -17.88
CA ARG A 61 13.97 -5.47 -16.75
C ARG A 61 14.61 -4.42 -15.84
N ALA A 62 15.27 -3.42 -16.42
CA ALA A 62 15.87 -2.33 -15.66
C ALA A 62 14.80 -1.45 -14.99
N GLY A 63 13.72 -1.15 -15.71
CA GLY A 63 12.57 -0.46 -15.13
C GLY A 63 11.88 -1.27 -14.02
N ALA A 64 11.76 -2.59 -14.15
CA ALA A 64 11.26 -3.45 -13.06
C ALA A 64 12.16 -3.40 -11.82
N ALA A 65 13.48 -3.46 -12.01
CA ALA A 65 14.43 -3.39 -10.91
C ALA A 65 14.34 -2.04 -10.17
N LEU A 66 14.24 -0.93 -10.91
CA LEU A 66 14.04 0.39 -10.32
C LEU A 66 12.69 0.51 -9.59
N LEU A 67 11.61 -0.02 -10.16
CA LEU A 67 10.30 -0.04 -9.49
C LEU A 67 10.30 -0.94 -8.24
N ALA A 68 11.14 -1.98 -8.19
CA ALA A 68 11.31 -2.79 -6.99
C ALA A 68 12.05 -2.05 -5.86
N CYS A 69 12.73 -0.93 -6.15
CA CYS A 69 13.26 -0.06 -5.11
C CYS A 69 12.16 0.71 -4.37
N VAL A 70 10.94 0.84 -4.93
CA VAL A 70 9.82 1.52 -4.25
C VAL A 70 9.42 0.82 -2.95
N PRO A 71 9.09 -0.48 -2.91
CA PRO A 71 8.81 -1.16 -1.65
C PRO A 71 10.02 -1.21 -0.70
N LEU A 72 11.25 -1.08 -1.22
CA LEU A 72 12.44 -0.93 -0.38
C LEU A 72 12.45 0.43 0.33
N LEU A 73 12.07 1.52 -0.37
CA LEU A 73 11.91 2.84 0.22
C LEU A 73 10.80 2.85 1.27
N ASP A 74 9.67 2.15 1.01
CA ASP A 74 8.60 1.99 2.00
C ASP A 74 9.10 1.31 3.29
N LEU A 75 9.96 0.29 3.14
CA LEU A 75 10.58 -0.38 4.28
C LEU A 75 11.51 0.56 5.07
N VAL A 76 12.32 1.36 4.37
CA VAL A 76 13.19 2.35 5.00
C VAL A 76 12.37 3.40 5.77
N LEU A 77 11.29 3.89 5.16
CA LEU A 77 10.38 4.84 5.82
C LEU A 77 9.77 4.24 7.08
N LEU A 78 9.34 2.98 7.02
CA LEU A 78 8.76 2.28 8.17
C LEU A 78 9.79 2.09 9.31
N VAL A 79 11.03 1.75 8.98
CA VAL A 79 12.13 1.67 9.96
C VAL A 79 12.38 3.05 10.58
N ALA A 80 12.39 4.11 9.78
CA ALA A 80 12.53 5.47 10.28
C ALA A 80 11.38 5.81 11.25
N THR A 81 10.14 5.44 10.95
CA THR A 81 9.00 5.60 11.86
C THR A 81 9.21 4.89 13.19
N VAL A 82 9.65 3.64 13.18
CA VAL A 82 9.90 2.89 14.42
C VAL A 82 10.96 3.60 15.28
N ILE A 83 12.02 4.11 14.65
CA ILE A 83 13.06 4.87 15.34
C ILE A 83 12.50 6.18 15.92
N ASP A 84 11.65 6.88 15.16
CA ASP A 84 11.07 8.16 15.54
C ASP A 84 10.08 8.03 16.71
N LEU A 85 9.19 7.02 16.67
CA LEU A 85 8.26 6.73 17.76
C LEU A 85 8.97 6.29 19.04
N ARG A 86 10.10 5.58 18.92
CA ARG A 86 10.97 5.27 20.07
C ARG A 86 11.62 6.53 20.66
N ARG A 87 11.85 7.57 19.86
CA ARG A 87 12.42 8.85 20.31
C ARG A 87 11.39 9.82 20.89
N GLY A 88 10.09 9.50 20.82
CA GLY A 88 9.03 10.32 21.40
C GLY A 88 8.19 11.09 20.39
N ALA A 89 8.29 10.80 19.10
CA ALA A 89 7.43 11.41 18.09
C ALA A 89 5.96 10.98 18.25
N GLU A 90 5.04 11.85 17.83
CA GLU A 90 3.61 11.60 17.83
C GLU A 90 3.22 10.49 16.84
N PRO A 91 2.39 9.50 17.24
CA PRO A 91 1.92 8.43 16.37
C PRO A 91 1.10 8.93 15.17
N SER A 92 1.64 8.81 13.96
CA SER A 92 0.94 9.19 12.73
C SER A 92 0.37 7.98 11.99
N THR A 93 -0.89 8.09 11.56
CA THR A 93 -1.62 7.07 10.80
C THR A 93 -1.07 6.83 9.40
N ALA A 94 -0.35 7.80 8.82
CA ALA A 94 0.21 7.72 7.47
C ALA A 94 1.23 6.57 7.32
N HIS A 95 1.99 6.27 8.39
CA HIS A 95 3.01 5.23 8.35
C HIS A 95 2.43 3.81 8.38
N GLY A 96 1.24 3.64 8.98
CA GLY A 96 0.54 2.35 8.89
C GLY A 96 0.00 2.07 7.48
N LEU A 97 -0.36 3.13 6.74
CA LEU A 97 -0.72 3.01 5.31
C LEU A 97 0.48 2.55 4.47
N ALA A 98 1.71 2.96 4.80
CA ALA A 98 2.92 2.51 4.11
C ALA A 98 3.11 0.99 4.24
N ALA A 99 2.89 0.40 5.42
CA ALA A 99 2.96 -1.05 5.60
C ALA A 99 1.88 -1.80 4.79
N VAL A 100 0.68 -1.23 4.70
CA VAL A 100 -0.40 -1.77 3.84
C VAL A 100 -0.02 -1.69 2.37
N TYR A 101 0.53 -0.56 1.93
CA TYR A 101 0.98 -0.35 0.57
C TYR A 101 2.13 -1.29 0.20
N LEU A 102 3.06 -1.54 1.12
CA LEU A 102 4.13 -2.52 0.95
C LEU A 102 3.57 -3.93 0.75
N GLY A 103 2.64 -4.37 1.60
CA GLY A 103 1.98 -5.68 1.46
C GLY A 103 1.26 -5.83 0.12
N PHE A 104 0.52 -4.79 -0.30
CA PHE A 104 -0.13 -4.75 -1.60
C PHE A 104 0.88 -4.80 -2.76
N SER A 105 1.92 -3.98 -2.71
CA SER A 105 2.96 -3.89 -3.74
C SER A 105 3.71 -5.21 -3.92
N VAL A 106 4.03 -5.92 -2.84
CA VAL A 106 4.72 -7.21 -2.90
C VAL A 106 3.86 -8.28 -3.59
N VAL A 107 2.55 -8.35 -3.26
CA VAL A 107 1.68 -9.42 -3.77
C VAL A 107 1.09 -9.09 -5.14
N TYR A 108 0.60 -7.87 -5.34
CA TYR A 108 -0.03 -7.43 -6.58
C TYR A 108 0.96 -6.86 -7.59
N GLY A 109 2.19 -6.50 -7.18
CA GLY A 109 3.16 -5.81 -8.03
C GLY A 109 3.42 -6.52 -9.35
N HIS A 110 3.73 -7.81 -9.33
CA HIS A 110 3.99 -8.57 -10.56
C HIS A 110 2.76 -8.67 -11.47
N TYR A 111 1.56 -8.80 -10.88
CA TYR A 111 0.30 -8.82 -11.61
C TYR A 111 0.03 -7.47 -12.28
N MET A 112 0.18 -6.38 -11.53
CA MET A 112 -0.01 -5.00 -12.00
C MET A 112 0.99 -4.63 -13.10
N ILE A 113 2.26 -5.04 -12.93
CA ILE A 113 3.31 -4.82 -13.94
C ILE A 113 2.97 -5.54 -15.24
N LYS A 114 2.62 -6.83 -15.20
CA LYS A 114 2.23 -7.59 -16.41
C LYS A 114 1.02 -6.98 -17.10
N TRP A 115 0.04 -6.55 -16.32
CA TRP A 115 -1.15 -5.91 -16.85
C TRP A 115 -0.85 -4.56 -17.50
N ALA A 116 0.00 -3.75 -16.87
CA ALA A 116 0.43 -2.46 -17.40
C ALA A 116 1.25 -2.63 -18.68
N ASP A 117 2.17 -3.60 -18.72
CA ASP A 117 2.94 -3.96 -19.92
C ASP A 117 2.02 -4.38 -21.06
N GLY A 118 1.02 -5.22 -20.80
CA GLY A 118 0.05 -5.65 -21.80
C GLY A 118 -0.78 -4.48 -22.34
N ARG A 119 -1.20 -3.55 -21.48
CA ARG A 119 -1.92 -2.34 -21.90
C ARG A 119 -1.03 -1.43 -22.75
N PHE A 120 0.23 -1.22 -22.34
CA PHE A 120 1.18 -0.42 -23.10
C PHE A 120 1.46 -1.04 -24.46
N ALA A 121 1.67 -2.35 -24.51
CA ALA A 121 1.89 -3.09 -25.75
C ALA A 121 0.70 -2.95 -26.70
N HIS A 122 -0.53 -3.09 -26.21
CA HIS A 122 -1.73 -2.89 -27.02
C HIS A 122 -1.87 -1.44 -27.54
N ARG A 123 -1.63 -0.44 -26.69
CA ARG A 123 -1.85 0.97 -27.06
C ARG A 123 -0.75 1.57 -27.95
N PHE A 124 0.50 1.15 -27.76
CA PHE A 124 1.67 1.80 -28.34
C PHE A 124 2.56 0.87 -29.18
N ALA A 125 2.37 -0.45 -29.11
CA ALA A 125 3.21 -1.41 -29.82
C ALA A 125 2.41 -2.43 -30.67
N GLY A 126 1.11 -2.19 -30.90
CA GLY A 126 0.26 -3.07 -31.73
C GLY A 126 0.04 -4.46 -31.14
N GLY A 127 0.27 -4.65 -29.83
CA GLY A 127 0.05 -5.93 -29.15
C GLY A 127 -1.43 -6.33 -29.10
N PRO A 128 -1.73 -7.61 -28.83
CA PRO A 128 -3.10 -8.11 -28.76
C PRO A 128 -3.91 -7.45 -27.63
N PRO A 129 -5.26 -7.40 -27.72
CA PRO A 129 -6.11 -6.78 -26.71
C PRO A 129 -5.93 -7.44 -25.34
N PRO A 130 -5.91 -6.64 -24.24
CA PRO A 130 -5.74 -7.19 -22.91
C PRO A 130 -6.84 -8.21 -22.58
N VAL A 131 -6.43 -9.36 -22.05
CA VAL A 131 -7.33 -10.47 -21.71
C VAL A 131 -8.35 -9.98 -20.67
N LYS A 132 -9.64 -10.04 -21.00
CA LYS A 132 -10.70 -9.59 -20.08
C LYS A 132 -10.90 -10.63 -18.97
N PRO A 133 -11.15 -10.21 -17.72
CA PRO A 133 -11.46 -11.16 -16.65
C PRO A 133 -12.71 -11.98 -17.00
N PRO A 134 -12.77 -13.27 -16.59
CA PRO A 134 -13.91 -14.13 -16.85
C PRO A 134 -15.16 -13.51 -16.22
N LYS A 135 -16.27 -13.50 -16.97
CA LYS A 135 -17.49 -12.77 -16.58
C LYS A 135 -18.53 -13.65 -15.88
N TYR A 136 -18.53 -14.97 -16.10
CA TYR A 136 -19.62 -15.85 -15.67
C TYR A 136 -19.14 -17.22 -15.19
N GLY A 137 -20.01 -17.89 -14.43
CA GLY A 137 -19.87 -19.29 -14.01
C GLY A 137 -18.62 -19.61 -13.17
N ALA A 138 -18.23 -20.89 -13.17
CA ALA A 138 -17.12 -21.39 -12.35
C ALA A 138 -15.76 -20.70 -12.65
N ALA A 139 -15.57 -20.17 -13.86
CA ALA A 139 -14.37 -19.41 -14.21
C ALA A 139 -14.31 -18.05 -13.49
N ARG A 140 -15.45 -17.37 -13.31
CA ARG A 140 -15.56 -16.15 -12.49
C ARG A 140 -15.26 -16.46 -11.03
N ALA A 141 -15.89 -17.49 -10.47
CA ALA A 141 -15.67 -17.88 -9.07
C ALA A 141 -14.19 -18.18 -8.78
N ARG A 142 -13.52 -18.98 -9.62
CA ARG A 142 -12.07 -19.26 -9.48
C ARG A 142 -11.20 -18.01 -9.56
N HIS A 143 -11.57 -17.05 -10.41
CA HIS A 143 -10.86 -15.78 -10.51
C HIS A 143 -10.99 -14.96 -9.23
N GLU A 144 -12.19 -14.86 -8.67
CA GLU A 144 -12.44 -14.16 -7.41
C GLU A 144 -11.73 -14.83 -6.22
N TRP A 145 -11.74 -16.17 -6.14
CA TRP A 145 -10.98 -16.89 -5.11
C TRP A 145 -9.48 -16.63 -5.20
N ARG A 146 -8.93 -16.53 -6.42
CA ARG A 146 -7.52 -16.17 -6.61
C ARG A 146 -7.24 -14.74 -6.17
N LEU A 147 -8.12 -13.79 -6.50
CA LEU A 147 -7.97 -12.40 -6.05
C LEU A 147 -8.08 -12.29 -4.53
N TRP A 148 -9.00 -13.03 -3.92
CA TRP A 148 -9.14 -13.11 -2.48
C TRP A 148 -7.88 -13.66 -1.81
N LEU A 149 -7.31 -14.76 -2.33
CA LEU A 149 -6.05 -15.31 -1.82
C LEU A 149 -4.91 -14.28 -1.90
N MET A 150 -4.84 -13.51 -2.99
CA MET A 150 -3.86 -12.42 -3.10
C MET A 150 -4.12 -11.31 -2.08
N THR A 151 -5.38 -10.95 -1.80
CA THR A 151 -5.72 -9.97 -0.75
C THR A 151 -5.33 -10.49 0.63
N LEU A 152 -5.61 -11.76 0.91
CA LEU A 152 -5.23 -12.41 2.16
C LEU A 152 -3.71 -12.38 2.35
N LEU A 153 -2.94 -12.74 1.32
CA LEU A 153 -1.48 -12.70 1.39
C LEU A 153 -0.95 -11.27 1.58
N ALA A 154 -1.51 -10.28 0.88
CA ALA A 154 -1.12 -8.88 1.01
C ALA A 154 -1.39 -8.36 2.43
N ALA A 155 -2.58 -8.66 2.96
CA ALA A 155 -2.97 -8.32 4.32
C ALA A 155 -2.10 -9.04 5.36
N ALA A 156 -1.76 -10.31 5.15
CA ALA A 156 -0.90 -11.07 6.04
C ALA A 156 0.51 -10.45 6.13
N ILE A 157 1.09 -10.04 5.00
CA ILE A 157 2.39 -9.33 4.98
C ILE A 157 2.28 -7.99 5.70
N ALA A 158 1.25 -7.20 5.42
CA ALA A 158 1.04 -5.90 6.07
C ALA A 158 0.88 -6.05 7.59
N VAL A 159 0.05 -6.99 8.04
CA VAL A 159 -0.17 -7.27 9.46
C VAL A 159 1.11 -7.75 10.13
N ALA A 160 1.87 -8.65 9.49
CA ALA A 160 3.15 -9.14 10.04
C ALA A 160 4.16 -7.99 10.19
N VAL A 161 4.29 -7.14 9.18
CA VAL A 161 5.18 -5.98 9.20
C VAL A 161 4.77 -4.97 10.28
N LEU A 162 3.47 -4.66 10.38
CA LEU A 162 2.93 -3.83 11.46
C LEU A 162 3.19 -4.46 12.83
N GLN A 163 3.02 -5.77 12.96
CA GLN A 163 3.23 -6.47 14.23
C GLN A 163 4.68 -6.41 14.68
N VAL A 164 5.64 -6.57 13.76
CA VAL A 164 7.07 -6.36 14.05
C VAL A 164 7.30 -4.93 14.53
N CYS A 165 6.68 -3.93 13.90
CA CYS A 165 6.80 -2.54 14.33
C CYS A 165 6.25 -2.31 15.73
N VAL A 166 5.08 -2.88 16.06
CA VAL A 166 4.49 -2.84 17.41
C VAL A 166 5.46 -3.43 18.45
N TRP A 167 6.04 -4.61 18.17
CA TRP A 167 7.03 -5.23 19.06
C TRP A 167 8.29 -4.39 19.22
N LEU A 168 8.73 -3.73 18.15
CA LEU A 168 9.86 -2.83 18.22
C LEU A 168 9.50 -1.57 19.03
N ILE A 169 8.32 -0.97 18.87
CA ILE A 169 7.96 0.24 19.63
C ILE A 169 7.92 -0.05 21.14
N GLY A 170 7.33 -1.18 21.55
CA GLY A 170 7.33 -1.64 22.94
C GLY A 170 6.43 -0.84 23.90
N ASP A 171 5.59 0.04 23.36
CA ASP A 171 4.66 0.91 24.09
C ASP A 171 3.28 0.82 23.43
N ALA A 172 2.26 0.45 24.21
CA ALA A 172 0.91 0.20 23.72
C ALA A 172 0.26 1.47 23.15
N ASP A 173 0.36 2.60 23.86
CA ASP A 173 -0.29 3.86 23.48
C ASP A 173 0.31 4.41 22.18
N ARG A 174 1.62 4.23 21.98
CA ARG A 174 2.32 4.67 20.77
C ARG A 174 2.11 3.76 19.57
N SER A 175 1.68 2.53 19.80
CA SER A 175 1.45 1.53 18.77
C SER A 175 0.00 1.47 18.27
N ASP A 176 -0.89 2.25 18.88
CA ASP A 176 -2.34 2.19 18.66
C ASP A 176 -2.76 2.41 17.18
N PRO A 177 -2.14 3.35 16.41
CA PRO A 177 -2.42 3.48 14.99
C PRO A 177 -2.05 2.23 14.17
N MET A 178 -0.99 1.51 14.57
CA MET A 178 -0.56 0.29 13.87
C MET A 178 -1.54 -0.86 14.10
N VAL A 179 -2.05 -0.99 15.32
CA VAL A 179 -3.10 -1.96 15.66
C VAL A 179 -4.41 -1.62 14.92
N GLY A 180 -4.75 -0.33 14.80
CA GLY A 180 -5.89 0.14 14.01
C GLY A 180 -5.84 -0.35 12.55
N TRP A 181 -4.68 -0.24 11.91
CA TRP A 181 -4.47 -0.72 10.54
C TRP A 181 -4.55 -2.24 10.41
N GLN A 182 -4.06 -3.00 11.39
CA GLN A 182 -4.22 -4.46 11.40
C GLN A 182 -5.70 -4.87 11.38
N ARG A 183 -6.51 -4.24 12.24
CA ARG A 183 -7.97 -4.48 12.28
C ARG A 183 -8.64 -4.11 10.96
N GLN A 184 -8.25 -3.00 10.34
CA GLN A 184 -8.78 -2.59 9.04
C GLN A 184 -8.43 -3.60 7.94
N MET A 185 -7.22 -4.17 7.94
CA MET A 185 -6.83 -5.21 6.98
C MET A 185 -7.65 -6.50 7.15
N LEU A 186 -7.93 -6.91 8.39
CA LEU A 186 -8.80 -8.05 8.66
C LEU A 186 -10.23 -7.81 8.14
N MET A 187 -10.77 -6.59 8.32
CA MET A 187 -12.08 -6.23 7.78
C MET A 187 -12.10 -6.30 6.25
N VAL A 188 -11.07 -5.76 5.58
CA VAL A 188 -10.95 -5.81 4.11
C VAL A 188 -10.93 -7.26 3.61
N VAL A 189 -10.13 -8.13 4.24
CA VAL A 189 -10.07 -9.57 3.90
C VAL A 189 -11.42 -10.25 4.11
N GLY A 190 -12.11 -9.93 5.21
CA GLY A 190 -13.44 -10.46 5.53
C GLY A 190 -14.49 -10.04 4.51
N ILE A 191 -14.53 -8.75 4.14
CA ILE A 191 -15.45 -8.23 3.12
C ILE A 191 -15.17 -8.89 1.77
N HIS A 192 -13.91 -9.01 1.37
CA HIS A 192 -13.55 -9.64 0.11
C HIS A 192 -13.87 -11.15 0.12
N LEU A 193 -13.78 -11.82 1.27
CA LEU A 193 -14.20 -13.21 1.44
C LEU A 193 -15.70 -13.34 1.15
N LEU A 194 -16.53 -12.45 1.72
CA LEU A 194 -17.97 -12.46 1.47
C LEU A 194 -18.28 -12.29 -0.02
N ILE A 195 -17.55 -11.43 -0.73
CA ILE A 195 -17.69 -11.26 -2.18
C ILE A 195 -17.32 -12.55 -2.91
N ALA A 196 -16.18 -13.16 -2.61
CA ALA A 196 -15.75 -14.40 -3.26
C ALA A 196 -16.72 -15.57 -3.01
N VAL A 197 -17.24 -15.68 -1.78
CA VAL A 197 -18.27 -16.66 -1.41
C VAL A 197 -19.57 -16.39 -2.18
N SER A 198 -19.99 -15.13 -2.33
CA SER A 198 -21.23 -14.78 -3.05
C SER A 198 -21.22 -15.27 -4.49
N TYR A 199 -20.09 -15.18 -5.20
CA TYR A 199 -19.93 -15.70 -6.57
C TYR A 199 -19.87 -17.23 -6.65
N THR A 200 -19.61 -17.90 -5.54
CA THR A 200 -19.59 -19.37 -5.45
C THR A 200 -20.99 -19.92 -5.16
N VAL A 201 -21.72 -19.28 -4.25
CA VAL A 201 -23.09 -19.67 -3.88
C VAL A 201 -24.11 -19.23 -4.93
N TRP A 202 -23.89 -18.07 -5.56
CA TRP A 202 -24.78 -17.50 -6.58
C TRP A 202 -24.05 -17.29 -7.92
N PRO A 203 -23.70 -18.37 -8.65
CA PRO A 203 -22.96 -18.25 -9.90
C PRO A 203 -23.79 -17.50 -10.96
N SER A 204 -23.35 -16.29 -11.30
CA SER A 204 -24.00 -15.48 -12.33
C SER A 204 -23.97 -16.20 -13.68
N LYS A 205 -25.15 -16.40 -14.28
CA LYS A 205 -25.35 -17.07 -15.57
C LYS A 205 -25.28 -16.06 -16.71
N ASP A 206 -24.64 -16.46 -17.81
CA ASP A 206 -24.62 -15.67 -19.04
C ASP A 206 -26.01 -15.68 -19.69
N LYS A 207 -26.76 -14.57 -19.57
CA LYS A 207 -28.07 -14.41 -20.21
C LYS A 207 -28.01 -14.55 -21.74
N LYS A 208 -26.93 -14.10 -22.39
CA LYS A 208 -26.81 -14.17 -23.86
C LYS A 208 -26.60 -15.60 -24.36
N ARG A 209 -25.85 -16.42 -23.61
CA ARG A 209 -25.66 -17.84 -23.95
C ARG A 209 -26.91 -18.68 -23.66
N ALA A 210 -27.68 -18.33 -22.62
CA ALA A 210 -28.97 -18.96 -22.32
C ALA A 210 -30.00 -18.68 -23.43
N GLU A 211 -30.12 -17.42 -23.88
CA GLU A 211 -31.02 -17.01 -24.97
C GLU A 211 -30.63 -17.57 -26.35
N ALA A 212 -29.34 -17.82 -26.60
CA ALA A 212 -28.87 -18.44 -27.84
C ALA A 212 -29.14 -19.96 -27.87
N GLY A 213 -29.00 -20.63 -26.72
CA GLY A 213 -29.33 -22.06 -26.58
C GLY A 213 -30.82 -22.33 -26.71
N ASP A 214 -31.66 -21.43 -26.17
CA ASP A 214 -33.12 -21.55 -26.26
C ASP A 214 -33.64 -21.30 -27.69
N ARG A 215 -33.07 -20.30 -28.39
CA ARG A 215 -33.37 -20.05 -29.82
C ARG A 215 -32.93 -21.18 -30.76
N GLY A 216 -31.84 -21.88 -30.45
CA GLY A 216 -31.38 -23.05 -31.20
C GLY A 216 -32.28 -24.28 -31.01
N ARG A 217 -32.93 -24.40 -29.84
CA ARG A 217 -33.87 -25.48 -29.51
C ARG A 217 -35.28 -25.24 -30.07
N ALA A 218 -35.65 -23.97 -30.27
CA ALA A 218 -36.97 -23.56 -30.76
C ALA A 218 -37.14 -23.60 -32.30
N ARG A 219 -36.10 -23.93 -33.08
CA ARG A 219 -36.22 -24.08 -34.54
C ARG A 219 -36.63 -25.52 -34.87
N PRO A 220 -37.89 -25.79 -35.27
CA PRO A 220 -38.27 -27.14 -35.68
C PRO A 220 -37.53 -27.45 -36.98
N LEU A 221 -36.96 -28.64 -37.07
CA LEU A 221 -36.44 -29.19 -38.32
C LEU A 221 -37.63 -29.48 -39.25
N THR A 222 -38.12 -28.47 -39.97
CA THR A 222 -38.96 -28.72 -41.14
C THR A 222 -38.04 -29.29 -42.22
N LYS A 223 -37.98 -30.62 -42.28
CA LYS A 223 -37.40 -31.33 -43.42
C LYS A 223 -38.36 -31.18 -44.62
N PRO A 224 -37.82 -30.97 -45.84
CA PRO A 224 -38.61 -30.95 -47.07
C PRO A 224 -39.16 -32.35 -47.41
#